data_AF-A0A3B7LVK9-F1
#
_entry.id   AF-A0A3B7LVK9-F1
#
_cell.length_a   1.000
_cell.length_b   1.000
_cell.length_c   1.000
_cell.angle_alpha   90.00
_cell.angle_beta   90.00
_cell.angle_gamma   90.00
#
_symmetry.space_group_name_H-M   'P 1'
#
loop_
_entity.id
_entity.type
_entity.pdbx_description
1 polymer ?
#
loop_
_entity_poly.entity_id
_entity_poly.type
_entity_poly.pdbx_seq_one_letter_code
_entity_poly.pdbx_strand_id
1 'polypeptide(L)'
;MENLIKAILDIFRTHNILLYVVCIVSGVLSYNVFGLAELTGFVNIKGEYRNYVGLVFLVCVITVLVLCIKSIVSYFRHSITDIKNRKEKGRLIEQKLINLTNPEKAVLFQYFIQNSETIWLPLSGQEVVELCNSHILTLASSSSRPTIAGQAVMLKLSQLLKQRLANLYPEIYSNNYDQNVVNDLVLKFTPNSVHEVNKNRKIFNY
;
A
#
# COMPACT_ATOMS: atom_id res chain seq x y z
N MET A 1 6.60 -12.65 14.97
CA MET A 1 7.06 -11.89 16.16
C MET A 1 7.48 -10.46 15.83
N GLU A 2 8.17 -10.21 14.71
CA GLU A 2 8.60 -8.86 14.31
C GLU A 2 7.47 -7.82 14.24
N ASN A 3 6.31 -8.18 13.68
CA ASN A 3 5.16 -7.27 13.58
C ASN A 3 4.60 -6.86 14.95
N LEU A 4 4.72 -7.73 15.96
CA LEU A 4 4.20 -7.50 17.31
C LEU A 4 5.14 -6.58 18.09
N ILE A 5 6.46 -6.81 17.97
CA ILE A 5 7.48 -5.93 18.54
C ILE A 5 7.40 -4.53 17.92
N LYS A 6 7.20 -4.44 16.61
CA LYS A 6 7.05 -3.15 15.90
C LYS A 6 5.79 -2.42 16.33
N ALA A 7 4.66 -3.12 16.49
CA ALA A 7 3.43 -2.54 17.02
C ALA A 7 3.59 -2.03 18.46
N ILE A 8 4.28 -2.78 19.34
CA ILE A 8 4.59 -2.35 20.71
C ILE A 8 5.49 -1.09 20.70
N LEU A 9 6.52 -1.07 19.87
CA LEU A 9 7.41 0.09 19.73
C LEU A 9 6.66 1.32 19.19
N ASP A 10 5.77 1.13 18.21
CA ASP A 10 4.93 2.20 17.69
C ASP A 10 3.94 2.70 18.75
N ILE A 11 3.44 1.85 19.65
CA ILE A 11 2.64 2.28 20.81
C ILE A 11 3.44 3.21 21.71
N PHE A 12 4.65 2.82 22.10
CA PHE A 12 5.52 3.66 22.94
C PHE A 12 5.97 4.95 22.24
N ARG A 13 6.11 4.92 20.91
CA ARG A 13 6.51 6.08 20.11
C ARG A 13 5.37 7.06 19.86
N THR A 14 4.14 6.57 19.72
CA THR A 14 2.95 7.39 19.42
C THR A 14 2.40 8.07 20.66
N HIS A 15 2.62 7.49 21.85
CA HIS A 15 2.15 8.02 23.11
C HIS A 15 3.28 8.66 23.92
N ASN A 16 2.93 9.54 24.86
CA ASN A 16 3.93 10.30 25.62
C ASN A 16 4.73 9.36 26.55
N ILE A 17 6.02 9.14 26.23
CA ILE A 17 6.96 8.33 27.01
C ILE A 17 6.97 8.69 28.50
N LEU A 18 6.79 9.98 28.83
CA LEU A 18 6.73 10.46 30.21
C LEU A 18 5.56 9.84 30.99
N LEU A 19 4.44 9.58 30.34
CA LEU A 19 3.25 9.02 30.99
C LEU A 19 3.50 7.57 31.44
N TYR A 20 4.24 6.80 30.66
CA TYR A 20 4.65 5.44 31.06
C TYR A 20 5.67 5.46 32.19
N VAL A 21 6.67 6.36 32.12
CA VAL A 21 7.68 6.51 33.17
C VAL A 21 7.03 6.90 34.50
N VAL A 22 6.12 7.88 34.49
CA VAL A 22 5.37 8.30 35.69
C VAL A 22 4.54 7.14 36.23
N CYS A 23 3.82 6.41 35.37
CA CYS A 23 3.02 5.26 35.78
C CYS A 23 3.85 4.15 36.44
N ILE A 24 5.03 3.83 35.88
CA ILE A 24 5.92 2.79 36.41
C ILE A 24 6.51 3.25 37.75
N VAL A 25 7.04 4.47 37.81
CA VAL A 25 7.67 5.03 39.03
C VAL A 25 6.64 5.15 40.16
N SER A 26 5.44 5.67 39.88
CA SER A 26 4.40 5.80 40.90
C SER A 26 3.86 4.42 41.34
N GLY A 27 3.81 3.43 40.46
CA GLY A 27 3.42 2.06 40.79
C GLY A 27 4.44 1.36 41.68
N VAL A 28 5.73 1.43 41.32
CA VAL A 28 6.84 0.85 42.09
C VAL A 28 6.89 1.44 43.50
N LEU A 29 6.75 2.77 43.62
CA LEU A 29 6.73 3.46 44.92
C LEU A 29 5.47 3.13 45.74
N SER A 30 4.29 3.07 45.10
CA SER A 30 3.02 2.83 45.82
C SER A 30 2.91 1.41 46.38
N TYR A 31 3.44 0.41 45.67
CA TYR A 31 3.38 -1.00 46.09
C TYR A 31 4.65 -1.51 46.79
N ASN A 32 5.62 -0.62 47.07
CA ASN A 32 6.91 -0.97 47.67
C ASN A 32 7.61 -2.15 46.96
N VAL A 33 7.57 -2.17 45.63
CA VAL A 33 8.19 -3.24 44.86
C VAL A 33 9.71 -3.19 45.10
N PHE A 34 10.32 -4.32 45.49
CA PHE A 34 11.73 -4.44 45.86
C PHE A 34 12.20 -3.60 47.06
N GLY A 35 11.30 -3.15 47.94
CA GLY A 35 11.70 -2.32 49.10
C GLY A 35 12.14 -0.90 48.72
N LEU A 36 11.89 -0.47 47.46
CA LEU A 36 12.32 0.83 46.96
C LEU A 36 11.64 2.01 47.66
N ALA A 37 10.45 1.81 48.25
CA ALA A 37 9.79 2.86 49.03
C ALA A 37 10.55 3.14 50.35
N GLU A 38 11.23 2.13 50.91
CA GLU A 38 12.09 2.29 52.09
C GLU A 38 13.38 3.02 51.72
N LEU A 39 14.00 2.62 50.59
CA LEU A 39 15.25 3.21 50.10
C LEU A 39 15.12 4.68 49.73
N THR A 40 13.96 5.08 49.19
CA THR A 40 13.67 6.46 48.76
C THR A 40 13.09 7.33 49.87
N GLY A 41 12.87 6.78 51.07
CA GLY A 41 12.23 7.50 52.18
C GLY A 41 10.72 7.75 51.99
N PHE A 42 10.11 7.17 50.94
CA PHE A 42 8.69 7.30 50.62
C PHE A 42 7.78 6.72 51.73
N VAL A 43 8.29 5.79 52.53
CA VAL A 43 7.60 5.23 53.70
C VAL A 43 7.34 6.27 54.80
N ASN A 44 8.20 7.28 54.93
CA ASN A 44 8.12 8.30 55.98
C ASN A 44 7.25 9.52 55.61
N ILE A 45 6.64 9.50 54.44
CA ILE A 45 5.75 10.57 53.98
C ILE A 45 4.43 10.52 54.77
N LYS A 46 3.89 11.70 55.14
CA LYS A 46 2.57 11.81 55.79
C LYS A 46 1.50 11.09 54.94
N GLY A 47 0.63 10.33 55.59
CA GLY A 47 -0.38 9.48 54.93
C GLY A 47 -1.26 10.21 53.91
N GLU A 48 -1.51 11.51 54.11
CA GLU A 48 -2.27 12.35 53.18
C GLU A 48 -1.62 12.43 51.78
N TYR A 49 -0.30 12.60 51.70
CA TYR A 49 0.42 12.67 50.41
C TYR A 49 0.51 11.30 49.72
N ARG A 50 0.51 10.20 50.48
CA ARG A 50 0.43 8.84 49.92
C ARG A 50 -0.86 8.62 49.14
N ASN A 51 -1.99 9.14 49.64
CA ASN A 51 -3.27 9.03 48.95
C ASN A 51 -3.29 9.79 47.62
N TYR A 52 -2.67 10.98 47.56
CA TYR A 52 -2.54 11.73 46.31
C TYR A 52 -1.67 10.99 45.27
N VAL A 53 -0.56 10.37 45.69
CA VAL A 53 0.30 9.58 44.79
C VAL A 53 -0.46 8.36 44.26
N GLY A 54 -1.23 7.68 45.10
CA GLY A 54 -2.09 6.57 44.68
C GLY A 54 -3.16 7.00 43.67
N LEU A 55 -3.75 8.18 43.85
CA LEU A 55 -4.74 8.73 42.91
C LEU A 55 -4.09 9.07 41.55
N VAL A 56 -2.92 9.70 41.55
CA VAL A 56 -2.14 9.98 40.33
C VAL A 56 -1.80 8.69 39.60
N PHE A 57 -1.35 7.65 40.32
CA PHE A 57 -1.09 6.34 39.74
C PHE A 57 -2.35 5.75 39.09
N LEU A 58 -3.49 5.82 39.75
CA LEU A 58 -4.75 5.28 39.23
C LEU A 58 -5.16 5.99 37.91
N VAL A 59 -5.05 7.31 37.85
CA VAL A 59 -5.31 8.10 36.63
C VAL A 59 -4.33 7.74 35.51
N CYS A 60 -3.04 7.57 35.84
CA CYS A 60 -2.02 7.11 34.89
C CYS A 60 -2.31 5.70 34.36
N VAL A 61 -2.72 4.77 35.21
CA VAL A 61 -3.07 3.40 34.80
C VAL A 61 -4.27 3.40 33.85
N ILE A 62 -5.34 4.13 34.18
CA ILE A 62 -6.53 4.23 33.33
C ILE A 62 -6.16 4.81 31.96
N THR A 63 -5.37 5.89 31.94
CA THR A 63 -4.96 6.52 30.68
C THR A 63 -4.07 5.60 29.85
N VAL A 64 -3.07 4.93 30.42
CA VAL A 64 -2.27 3.91 29.72
C VAL A 64 -3.15 2.81 29.14
N LEU A 65 -4.11 2.31 29.94
CA LEU A 65 -4.98 1.21 29.53
C LEU A 65 -5.86 1.60 28.34
N VAL A 66 -6.45 2.80 28.36
CA VAL A 66 -7.23 3.34 27.22
C VAL A 66 -6.38 3.48 25.96
N LEU A 67 -5.15 3.98 26.08
CA LEU A 67 -4.23 4.14 24.95
C LEU A 67 -3.81 2.78 24.34
N CYS A 68 -3.52 1.80 25.20
CA CYS A 68 -3.22 0.43 24.79
C CYS A 68 -4.40 -0.19 24.02
N ILE A 69 -5.63 -0.09 24.54
CA ILE A 69 -6.83 -0.60 23.88
C ILE A 69 -7.02 0.07 22.51
N LYS A 70 -6.90 1.40 22.44
CA LYS A 70 -7.08 2.16 21.19
C LYS A 70 -6.08 1.70 20.12
N SER A 71 -4.82 1.48 20.50
CA SER A 71 -3.80 1.02 19.56
C SER A 71 -4.05 -0.40 19.08
N ILE A 72 -4.40 -1.32 19.98
CA ILE A 72 -4.75 -2.70 19.62
C ILE A 72 -5.92 -2.70 18.61
N VAL A 73 -6.98 -1.94 18.90
CA VAL A 73 -8.13 -1.82 17.99
C VAL A 73 -7.73 -1.23 16.64
N SER A 74 -6.87 -0.21 16.61
CA SER A 74 -6.39 0.39 15.36
C SER A 74 -5.58 -0.60 14.52
N TYR A 75 -4.69 -1.37 15.15
CA TYR A 75 -3.90 -2.41 14.49
C TYR A 75 -4.79 -3.48 13.86
N PHE A 76 -5.77 -4.00 14.61
CA PHE A 76 -6.70 -4.99 14.08
C PHE A 76 -7.57 -4.42 12.95
N ARG A 77 -8.07 -3.18 13.08
CA ARG A 77 -8.82 -2.52 12.02
C ARG A 77 -8.00 -2.37 10.74
N HIS A 78 -6.75 -1.94 10.84
CA HIS A 78 -5.87 -1.85 9.68
C HIS A 78 -5.64 -3.21 9.03
N SER A 79 -5.32 -4.24 9.83
CA SER A 79 -5.09 -5.58 9.31
C SER A 79 -6.32 -6.15 8.59
N ILE A 80 -7.53 -5.93 9.11
CA ILE A 80 -8.78 -6.38 8.46
C ILE A 80 -9.04 -5.57 7.17
N THR A 81 -8.82 -4.26 7.22
CA THR A 81 -9.05 -3.35 6.08
C THR A 81 -8.11 -3.68 4.92
N ASP A 82 -6.84 -3.98 5.21
CA ASP A 82 -5.86 -4.35 4.19
C ASP A 82 -6.22 -5.67 3.50
N ILE A 83 -6.70 -6.67 4.25
CA ILE A 83 -7.17 -7.94 3.69
C ILE A 83 -8.37 -7.71 2.77
N LYS A 84 -9.35 -6.90 3.21
CA LYS A 84 -10.53 -6.57 2.42
C LYS A 84 -10.14 -5.84 1.13
N ASN A 85 -9.30 -4.81 1.24
CA ASN A 85 -8.84 -4.02 0.10
C ASN A 85 -8.07 -4.87 -0.92
N ARG A 86 -7.21 -5.80 -0.46
CA ARG A 86 -6.50 -6.73 -1.36
C ARG A 86 -7.46 -7.64 -2.11
N LYS A 87 -8.48 -8.18 -1.41
CA LYS A 87 -9.49 -9.06 -2.03
C LYS A 87 -10.35 -8.31 -3.03
N GLU A 88 -10.74 -7.08 -2.73
CA GLU A 88 -11.51 -6.22 -3.62
C GLU A 88 -10.72 -5.84 -4.87
N LYS A 89 -9.46 -5.40 -4.71
CA LYS A 89 -8.55 -5.13 -5.83
C LYS A 89 -8.36 -6.36 -6.72
N GLY A 90 -8.15 -7.54 -6.12
CA GLY A 90 -8.05 -8.79 -6.87
C GLY A 90 -9.30 -9.05 -7.70
N ARG A 91 -10.50 -8.90 -7.12
CA ARG A 91 -11.76 -9.09 -7.85
C ARG A 91 -11.94 -8.11 -9.01
N LEU A 92 -11.61 -6.83 -8.82
CA LEU A 92 -11.68 -5.83 -9.88
C LEU A 92 -10.73 -6.17 -11.04
N ILE A 93 -9.52 -6.63 -10.74
CA ILE A 93 -8.56 -7.11 -11.74
C ILE A 93 -9.13 -8.30 -12.51
N GLU A 94 -9.66 -9.32 -11.84
CA GLU A 94 -10.23 -10.50 -12.53
C GLU A 94 -11.41 -10.11 -13.42
N GLN A 95 -12.34 -9.29 -12.90
CA GLN A 95 -13.51 -8.84 -13.65
C GLN A 95 -13.12 -8.04 -14.89
N LYS A 96 -12.10 -7.18 -14.77
CA LYS A 96 -11.62 -6.39 -15.90
C LYS A 96 -10.82 -7.25 -16.88
N LEU A 97 -10.01 -8.19 -16.42
CA LEU A 97 -9.25 -9.12 -17.28
C LEU A 97 -10.17 -9.96 -18.18
N ILE A 98 -11.33 -10.38 -17.69
CA ILE A 98 -12.31 -11.15 -18.50
C ILE A 98 -13.02 -10.25 -19.52
N ASN A 99 -13.23 -8.97 -19.17
CA ASN A 99 -14.00 -8.00 -19.96
C ASN A 99 -13.12 -6.90 -20.55
N LEU A 100 -11.95 -7.26 -21.10
CA LEU A 100 -11.08 -6.31 -21.79
C LEU A 100 -11.66 -5.91 -23.14
N THR A 101 -11.73 -4.61 -23.40
CA THR A 101 -12.07 -4.08 -24.73
C THR A 101 -10.91 -4.27 -25.70
N ASN A 102 -11.18 -4.27 -27.01
CA ASN A 102 -10.11 -4.44 -28.01
C ASN A 102 -9.02 -3.34 -27.92
N PRO A 103 -9.36 -2.06 -27.69
CA PRO A 103 -8.33 -1.03 -27.48
C PRO A 103 -7.46 -1.30 -26.26
N GLU A 104 -8.03 -1.74 -25.14
CA GLU A 104 -7.26 -2.11 -23.95
C GLU A 104 -6.37 -3.32 -24.20
N LYS A 105 -6.85 -4.32 -24.94
CA LYS A 105 -6.03 -5.44 -25.37
C LYS A 105 -4.85 -4.97 -26.23
N ALA A 106 -5.08 -4.04 -27.16
CA ALA A 106 -4.03 -3.45 -27.97
C ALA A 106 -2.98 -2.72 -27.13
N VAL A 107 -3.40 -1.97 -26.09
CA VAL A 107 -2.49 -1.31 -25.13
C VAL A 107 -1.66 -2.34 -24.35
N LEU A 108 -2.29 -3.39 -23.82
CA LEU A 108 -1.59 -4.43 -23.07
C LEU A 108 -0.62 -5.22 -23.97
N PHE A 109 -0.97 -5.42 -25.24
CA PHE A 109 -0.13 -6.09 -26.22
C PHE A 109 1.19 -5.34 -26.49
N GLN A 110 1.23 -4.02 -26.30
CA GLN A 110 2.48 -3.25 -26.39
C GLN A 110 3.57 -3.76 -25.44
N TYR A 111 3.21 -4.29 -24.27
CA TYR A 111 4.17 -4.88 -23.33
C TYR A 111 4.79 -6.19 -23.84
N PHE A 112 4.09 -6.91 -24.71
CA PHE A 112 4.56 -8.14 -25.36
C PHE A 112 5.45 -7.78 -26.56
N ILE A 113 5.02 -6.84 -27.40
CA ILE A 113 5.82 -6.34 -28.53
C ILE A 113 7.18 -5.80 -28.05
N GLN A 114 7.17 -5.00 -26.98
CA GLN A 114 8.38 -4.35 -26.47
C GLN A 114 9.19 -5.26 -25.54
N ASN A 115 8.69 -6.46 -25.24
CA ASN A 115 9.30 -7.43 -24.33
C ASN A 115 9.79 -6.80 -23.00
N SER A 116 8.97 -5.94 -22.40
CA SER A 116 9.31 -5.21 -21.16
C SER A 116 8.16 -5.25 -20.16
N GLU A 117 8.46 -5.31 -18.86
CA GLU A 117 7.45 -5.15 -17.80
C GLU A 117 6.98 -3.70 -17.66
N THR A 118 7.79 -2.74 -18.13
CA THR A 118 7.54 -1.31 -17.97
C THR A 118 7.64 -0.60 -19.30
N ILE A 119 6.62 0.17 -19.66
CA ILE A 119 6.60 0.94 -20.92
C ILE A 119 6.03 2.34 -20.66
N TRP A 120 6.34 3.26 -21.58
CA TRP A 120 5.76 4.61 -21.57
C TRP A 120 4.38 4.58 -22.22
N LEU A 121 3.37 5.08 -21.50
CA LEU A 121 1.99 5.19 -21.98
C LEU A 121 1.41 6.58 -21.70
N PRO A 122 0.46 7.05 -22.52
CA PRO A 122 -0.22 8.33 -22.31
C PRO A 122 -1.12 8.26 -21.08
N LEU A 123 -0.86 9.10 -20.07
CA LEU A 123 -1.61 9.14 -18.82
C LEU A 123 -3.09 9.49 -19.04
N SER A 124 -3.36 10.34 -20.04
CA SER A 124 -4.71 10.83 -20.36
C SER A 124 -5.47 9.95 -21.36
N GLY A 125 -4.87 8.87 -21.85
CA GLY A 125 -5.56 7.93 -22.75
C GLY A 125 -6.65 7.17 -22.00
N GLN A 126 -7.87 7.14 -22.52
CA GLN A 126 -9.01 6.52 -21.84
C GLN A 126 -8.73 5.07 -21.45
N GLU A 127 -8.18 4.28 -22.36
CA GLU A 127 -7.84 2.87 -22.17
C GLU A 127 -6.79 2.71 -21.07
N VAL A 128 -5.80 3.60 -21.04
CA VAL A 128 -4.73 3.59 -20.03
C VAL A 128 -5.28 3.95 -18.66
N VAL A 129 -6.18 4.94 -18.59
CA VAL A 129 -6.87 5.35 -17.36
C VAL A 129 -7.74 4.21 -16.83
N GLU A 130 -8.50 3.53 -17.69
CA GLU A 130 -9.34 2.38 -17.29
C GLU A 130 -8.49 1.20 -16.77
N LEU A 131 -7.37 0.91 -17.42
CA LEU A 131 -6.42 -0.12 -16.98
C LEU A 131 -5.71 0.23 -15.66
N CYS A 132 -5.44 1.52 -15.41
CA CYS A 132 -4.92 1.99 -14.13
C CYS A 132 -5.98 1.93 -13.02
N ASN A 133 -7.21 2.37 -13.30
CA ASN A 133 -8.31 2.36 -12.35
C ASN A 133 -8.68 0.94 -11.93
N SER A 134 -8.60 -0.02 -12.85
CA SER A 134 -8.78 -1.45 -12.58
C SER A 134 -7.57 -2.14 -11.93
N HIS A 135 -6.48 -1.39 -11.66
CA HIS A 135 -5.25 -1.88 -11.03
C HIS A 135 -4.51 -2.94 -11.85
N ILE A 136 -4.79 -3.06 -13.15
CA ILE A 136 -4.01 -3.91 -14.08
C ILE A 136 -2.65 -3.28 -14.36
N LEU A 137 -2.64 -1.96 -14.58
CA LEU A 137 -1.43 -1.16 -14.73
C LEU A 137 -1.13 -0.41 -13.44
N THR A 138 0.16 -0.31 -13.11
CA THR A 138 0.65 0.41 -11.93
C THR A 138 1.75 1.38 -12.33
N LEU A 139 1.86 2.51 -11.65
CA LEU A 139 2.95 3.46 -11.91
C LEU A 139 4.29 2.83 -11.51
N ALA A 140 5.22 2.78 -12.45
CA ALA A 140 6.57 2.29 -12.22
C ALA A 140 7.51 3.39 -11.70
N SER A 141 7.23 4.65 -12.07
CA SER A 141 7.99 5.83 -11.69
C SER A 141 7.05 7.04 -11.56
N SER A 142 7.43 8.00 -10.72
CA SER A 142 6.76 9.32 -10.61
C SER A 142 7.16 10.28 -11.74
N SER A 143 8.11 9.90 -12.60
CA SER A 143 8.53 10.70 -13.75
C SER A 143 7.47 10.71 -14.85
N SER A 144 7.11 11.91 -15.32
CA SER A 144 6.32 12.11 -16.52
C SER A 144 7.14 12.81 -17.60
N ARG A 145 6.81 12.58 -18.87
CA ARG A 145 7.43 13.25 -20.02
C ARG A 145 6.34 13.90 -20.87
N PRO A 146 6.50 15.16 -21.28
CA PRO A 146 5.58 15.78 -22.22
C PRO A 146 5.73 15.12 -23.60
N THR A 147 4.61 14.88 -24.24
CA THR A 147 4.49 14.32 -25.59
C THR A 147 3.36 15.05 -26.33
N ILE A 148 3.25 14.82 -27.64
CA ILE A 148 2.16 15.38 -28.46
C ILE A 148 0.79 14.89 -27.96
N ALA A 149 0.72 13.68 -27.40
CA ALA A 149 -0.47 13.09 -26.81
C ALA A 149 -0.71 13.48 -25.33
N GLY A 150 -0.04 14.53 -24.84
CA GLY A 150 -0.09 14.96 -23.44
C GLY A 150 1.07 14.38 -22.62
N GLN A 151 0.80 13.95 -21.38
CA GLN A 151 1.84 13.41 -20.51
C GLN A 151 1.99 11.90 -20.70
N ALA A 152 3.20 11.44 -21.00
CA ALA A 152 3.57 10.04 -20.95
C ALA A 152 4.15 9.68 -19.59
N VAL A 153 3.72 8.56 -19.02
CA VAL A 153 4.21 8.03 -17.73
C VAL A 153 4.68 6.60 -17.90
N MET A 154 5.61 6.19 -17.04
CA MET A 154 6.12 4.82 -17.05
C MET A 154 5.18 3.93 -16.24
N LEU A 155 4.48 3.03 -16.93
CA LEU A 155 3.55 2.08 -16.33
C LEU A 155 4.14 0.67 -16.36
N LYS A 156 3.81 -0.10 -15.33
CA LYS A 156 4.21 -1.48 -15.13
C LYS A 156 3.02 -2.42 -15.28
N LEU A 157 3.23 -3.48 -16.05
CA LEU A 157 2.40 -4.67 -16.10
C LEU A 157 3.14 -5.83 -15.40
N SER A 158 2.53 -6.39 -14.35
CA SER A 158 3.12 -7.52 -13.61
C SER A 158 3.28 -8.76 -14.48
N GLN A 159 4.38 -9.50 -14.32
CA GLN A 159 4.62 -10.76 -15.02
C GLN A 159 3.51 -11.80 -14.77
N LEU A 160 2.94 -11.82 -13.55
CA LEU A 160 1.80 -12.67 -13.24
C LEU A 160 0.57 -12.33 -14.11
N LEU A 161 0.34 -11.05 -14.37
CA LEU A 161 -0.76 -10.59 -15.23
C LEU A 161 -0.47 -10.90 -16.70
N LYS A 162 0.78 -10.79 -17.16
CA LYS A 162 1.17 -11.22 -18.51
C LYS A 162 0.87 -12.70 -18.74
N GLN A 163 1.25 -13.57 -17.80
CA GLN A 163 0.96 -15.00 -17.88
C GLN A 163 -0.55 -15.27 -17.90
N ARG A 164 -1.32 -14.55 -17.08
CA ARG A 164 -2.79 -14.68 -17.07
C ARG A 164 -3.44 -14.22 -18.37
N LEU A 165 -2.96 -13.12 -18.96
CA LEU A 165 -3.41 -12.65 -20.27
C LEU A 165 -3.13 -13.70 -21.36
N ALA A 166 -1.94 -14.31 -21.35
CA ALA A 166 -1.60 -15.41 -22.26
C ALA A 166 -2.51 -16.64 -22.10
N ASN A 167 -3.00 -16.91 -20.90
CA ASN A 167 -3.94 -18.00 -20.66
C ASN A 167 -5.39 -17.63 -21.05
N LEU A 168 -5.82 -16.38 -20.86
CA LEU A 168 -7.19 -15.94 -21.14
C LEU A 168 -7.43 -15.64 -22.62
N TYR A 169 -6.43 -15.07 -23.31
CA TYR A 169 -6.49 -14.74 -24.73
C TYR A 169 -5.25 -15.29 -25.44
N PRO A 170 -5.12 -16.64 -25.53
CA PRO A 170 -3.97 -17.27 -26.17
C PRO A 170 -3.79 -16.86 -27.62
N GLU A 171 -4.88 -16.51 -28.31
CA GLU A 171 -4.88 -16.04 -29.70
C GLU A 171 -4.17 -14.69 -29.89
N ILE A 172 -3.98 -13.90 -28.82
CA ILE A 172 -3.29 -12.59 -28.87
C ILE A 172 -1.93 -12.64 -28.17
N TYR A 173 -1.85 -13.22 -26.96
CA TYR A 173 -0.69 -13.05 -26.07
C TYR A 173 0.19 -14.30 -25.91
N SER A 174 -0.18 -15.44 -26.51
CA SER A 174 0.66 -16.64 -26.44
C SER A 174 1.78 -16.62 -27.50
N ASN A 175 2.73 -17.55 -27.39
CA ASN A 175 3.76 -17.73 -28.42
C ASN A 175 3.20 -18.24 -29.75
N ASN A 176 1.98 -18.79 -29.76
CA ASN A 176 1.28 -19.30 -30.94
C ASN A 176 0.06 -18.41 -31.26
N TYR A 177 0.26 -17.09 -31.26
CA TYR A 177 -0.80 -16.12 -31.53
C TYR A 177 -1.29 -16.17 -32.99
N ASP A 178 -2.53 -15.75 -33.23
CA ASP A 178 -3.06 -15.58 -34.58
C ASP A 178 -2.59 -14.25 -35.16
N GLN A 179 -1.76 -14.32 -36.20
CA GLN A 179 -1.15 -13.16 -36.81
C GLN A 179 -2.16 -12.20 -37.45
N ASN A 180 -3.30 -12.70 -37.95
CA ASN A 180 -4.34 -11.85 -38.53
C ASN A 180 -5.06 -11.05 -37.43
N VAL A 181 -5.39 -11.72 -36.33
CA VAL A 181 -6.05 -11.09 -35.17
C VAL A 181 -5.15 -10.03 -34.54
N VAL A 182 -3.86 -10.35 -34.37
CA VAL A 182 -2.88 -9.41 -33.81
C VAL A 182 -2.66 -8.21 -34.74
N ASN A 183 -2.58 -8.43 -36.06
CA ASN A 183 -2.44 -7.34 -37.01
C ASN A 183 -3.66 -6.40 -36.99
N ASP A 184 -4.88 -6.94 -36.97
CA ASP A 184 -6.10 -6.12 -36.84
C ASP A 184 -6.12 -5.38 -35.50
N LEU A 185 -5.74 -6.05 -34.41
CA LEU A 185 -5.64 -5.45 -33.08
C LEU A 185 -4.69 -4.24 -33.08
N VAL A 186 -3.49 -4.40 -33.63
CA VAL A 186 -2.47 -3.36 -33.64
C VAL A 186 -2.87 -2.20 -34.56
N LEU A 187 -3.39 -2.50 -35.76
CA LEU A 187 -3.68 -1.48 -36.77
C LEU A 187 -4.97 -0.69 -36.48
N LYS A 188 -6.01 -1.37 -36.00
CA LYS A 188 -7.36 -0.79 -35.89
C LYS A 188 -7.70 -0.33 -34.48
N PHE A 189 -7.15 -0.98 -33.46
CA PHE A 189 -7.57 -0.78 -32.07
C PHE A 189 -6.50 -0.12 -31.19
N THR A 190 -5.24 -0.01 -31.63
CA THR A 190 -4.24 0.75 -30.85
C THR A 190 -4.64 2.23 -30.83
N PRO A 191 -4.78 2.85 -29.64
CA PRO A 191 -5.15 4.25 -29.56
C PRO A 191 -4.07 5.17 -30.17
N ASN A 192 -4.50 6.22 -30.87
CA ASN A 192 -3.59 7.21 -31.46
C ASN A 192 -2.64 7.83 -30.44
N SER A 193 -3.10 8.02 -29.20
CA SER A 193 -2.28 8.53 -28.10
C SER A 193 -1.09 7.62 -27.79
N VAL A 194 -1.25 6.30 -27.90
CA VAL A 194 -0.18 5.31 -27.69
C VAL A 194 0.79 5.31 -28.86
N HIS A 195 0.29 5.46 -30.10
CA HIS A 195 1.15 5.61 -31.27
C HIS A 195 2.05 6.85 -31.16
N GLU A 196 1.50 7.99 -30.74
CA GLU A 196 2.26 9.22 -30.56
C GLU A 196 3.31 9.12 -29.45
N VAL A 197 3.00 8.47 -28.33
CA VAL A 197 3.99 8.22 -27.26
C VAL A 197 5.12 7.31 -27.78
N ASN A 198 4.79 6.22 -28.47
CA ASN A 198 5.78 5.30 -29.05
C ASN A 198 6.64 5.98 -30.12
N LYS A 199 6.06 6.86 -30.93
CA LYS A 199 6.78 7.65 -31.95
C LYS A 199 7.75 8.64 -31.29
N ASN A 200 7.28 9.42 -30.32
CA ASN A 200 8.12 10.33 -29.54
C ASN A 200 9.26 9.57 -28.87
N ARG A 201 8.98 8.40 -28.30
CA ARG A 201 9.99 7.53 -27.70
C ARG A 201 11.11 7.17 -28.68
N LYS A 202 10.76 6.77 -29.90
CA LYS A 202 11.76 6.44 -30.95
C LYS A 202 12.61 7.66 -31.35
N ILE A 203 12.01 8.85 -31.37
CA ILE A 203 12.69 10.09 -31.75
C ILE A 203 13.67 10.54 -30.65
N PHE A 204 13.24 10.48 -29.39
CA PHE A 204 13.98 11.01 -28.24
C PHE A 204 14.73 9.94 -27.44
N ASN A 205 14.68 8.69 -27.91
CA ASN A 205 15.45 7.52 -27.45
C ASN A 205 15.42 7.28 -25.93
N TYR A 206 14.21 7.16 -25.37
CA TYR A 206 13.97 6.89 -23.94
C TYR A 206 12.99 5.75 -23.67
#